data_AF-A0A349GSY4-F1
#
_entry.id   AF-A0A349GSY4-F1
#
_cell.length_a   1.000
_cell.length_b   1.000
_cell.length_c   1.000
_cell.angle_alpha   90.00
_cell.angle_beta   90.00
_cell.angle_gamma   90.00
#
_symmetry.space_group_name_H-M   'P 1'
#
loop_
_entity.id
_entity.type
_entity.pdbx_description
1 polymer ?
#
loop_
_entity_poly.entity_id
_entity_poly.type
_entity_poly.pdbx_seq_one_letter_code
_entity_poly.pdbx_strand_id
1 'polypeptide(L)'
;MKKLFLLVTMFIMSAFAFSADYHIGVVSGTVSQSEDGLRGAQELIKQFGSSEKGGIVTHITYPDNFMQEMETTISQIVSLSDDPKMKAIVVTEAIPGTVEAFRRVREKNPDIILIANSPHEDPEMIADVSDLVLNPDNIARGYLIVKAAQEMGAKKFMHISFPRHMSYELLSRRRDIMKQAATDLGMEFITMTAPDPVSDVGVAGAQQFILEKVPSWLKKYGKDTAFFATNDAQTEPLLKRVAEDGGYFVEADLPSPTMGYPGALGVKFDKSEKGNWPKILKKVEKSVVAAGGAGRMGTWAYSYNFTAAVALGTHAIDVIEGRSEVDDFDQVMEALGVQSPGAGWNGSQYVDVDEVERDNFFLVYQDTYVFGKGYLNMTDLEVPEKYFEIN
;
A
#
# COMPACT_ATOMS: atom_id res chain seq x y z
N MET A 1 19.97 7.93 -45.46
CA MET A 1 19.72 6.47 -45.29
C MET A 1 20.72 5.90 -44.31
N LYS A 2 20.41 5.89 -43.01
CA LYS A 2 21.17 5.16 -41.99
C LYS A 2 20.15 4.31 -41.26
N LYS A 3 20.30 2.98 -41.38
CA LYS A 3 19.39 1.98 -40.83
C LYS A 3 19.58 1.93 -39.32
N LEU A 4 18.52 2.19 -38.58
CA LEU A 4 18.41 1.97 -37.14
C LEU A 4 18.21 0.46 -36.92
N PHE A 5 19.19 -0.20 -36.33
CA PHE A 5 19.04 -1.57 -35.85
C PHE A 5 18.32 -1.50 -34.50
N LEU A 6 17.05 -1.88 -34.48
CA LEU A 6 16.31 -2.12 -33.25
C LEU A 6 16.80 -3.46 -32.69
N LEU A 7 17.66 -3.41 -31.67
CA LEU A 7 18.03 -4.61 -30.91
C LEU A 7 16.88 -4.90 -29.94
N VAL A 8 16.03 -5.86 -30.31
CA VAL A 8 15.07 -6.45 -29.37
C VAL A 8 15.84 -7.46 -28.54
N THR A 9 16.26 -7.07 -27.34
CA THR A 9 16.83 -8.00 -26.36
C THR A 9 15.70 -8.83 -25.79
N MET A 10 15.48 -10.00 -26.38
CA MET A 10 14.63 -11.05 -25.82
C MET A 10 15.39 -11.66 -24.65
N PHE A 11 15.03 -11.29 -23.42
CA PHE A 11 15.56 -11.93 -22.21
C PHE A 11 15.00 -13.35 -22.14
N ILE A 12 15.79 -14.33 -22.58
CA ILE A 12 15.52 -15.74 -22.33
C ILE A 12 16.04 -15.99 -20.90
N MET A 13 15.13 -16.08 -19.93
CA MET A 13 15.45 -16.68 -18.63
C MET A 13 15.76 -18.17 -18.87
N SER A 14 17.04 -18.46 -19.13
CA SER A 14 17.57 -19.81 -19.04
C SER A 14 17.60 -20.20 -17.56
N ALA A 15 16.76 -21.16 -17.19
CA ALA A 15 16.73 -21.80 -15.88
C ALA A 15 18.06 -22.53 -15.61
N PHE A 16 19.02 -21.81 -15.04
CA PHE A 16 20.06 -22.41 -14.22
C PHE A 16 19.54 -22.43 -12.79
N ALA A 17 18.92 -23.55 -12.40
CA ALA A 17 18.72 -23.87 -10.99
C ALA A 17 20.09 -24.19 -10.39
N PHE A 18 20.89 -23.16 -10.13
CA PHE A 18 21.82 -23.24 -9.01
C PHE A 18 20.92 -23.42 -7.78
N SER A 19 21.13 -24.48 -7.01
CA SER A 19 20.51 -24.58 -5.68
C SER A 19 21.06 -23.39 -4.88
N ALA A 20 20.31 -22.30 -4.84
CA ALA A 20 20.64 -21.17 -4.00
C ALA A 20 20.77 -21.68 -2.56
N ASP A 21 21.89 -21.37 -1.91
CA ASP A 21 22.20 -21.87 -0.56
C ASP A 21 21.70 -20.92 0.54
N TYR A 22 20.63 -20.18 0.25
CA TYR A 22 20.03 -19.22 1.14
C TYR A 22 18.50 -19.30 1.08
N HIS A 23 17.83 -18.81 2.12
CA HIS A 23 16.40 -18.62 2.15
C HIS A 23 16.06 -17.15 2.46
N ILE A 24 14.88 -16.74 2.04
CA ILE A 24 14.22 -15.51 2.48
C ILE A 24 12.92 -15.86 3.20
N GLY A 25 12.65 -15.16 4.29
CA GLY A 25 11.42 -15.20 5.05
C GLY A 25 10.48 -14.14 4.52
N VAL A 26 9.22 -14.50 4.25
CA VAL A 26 8.16 -13.56 3.92
C VAL A 26 7.07 -13.72 4.97
N VAL A 27 6.73 -12.62 5.63
CA VAL A 27 5.69 -12.58 6.67
C VAL A 27 4.53 -11.74 6.14
N SER A 28 3.35 -12.33 6.04
CA SER A 28 2.15 -11.61 5.59
C SER A 28 0.99 -11.72 6.58
N GLY A 29 -0.03 -10.90 6.38
CA GLY A 29 -1.34 -11.18 6.98
C GLY A 29 -1.97 -12.43 6.38
N THR A 30 -3.01 -12.92 7.06
CA THR A 30 -3.94 -13.91 6.49
C THR A 30 -4.81 -13.28 5.40
N VAL A 31 -5.69 -14.06 4.77
CA VAL A 31 -6.67 -13.54 3.80
C VAL A 31 -7.57 -12.47 4.42
N SER A 32 -7.97 -12.63 5.67
CA SER A 32 -8.87 -11.71 6.39
C SER A 32 -8.19 -10.41 6.78
N GLN A 33 -6.88 -10.43 7.02
CA GLN A 33 -6.11 -9.23 7.38
C GLN A 33 -5.56 -8.51 6.15
N SER A 34 -4.96 -9.26 5.22
CA SER A 34 -4.29 -8.72 4.05
C SER A 34 -4.28 -9.75 2.91
N GLU A 35 -5.39 -9.85 2.16
CA GLU A 35 -5.43 -10.77 1.01
C GLU A 35 -4.33 -10.42 0.00
N ASP A 36 -4.14 -9.14 -0.33
CA ASP A 36 -3.18 -8.73 -1.36
C ASP A 36 -1.72 -8.99 -0.95
N GLY A 37 -1.34 -8.73 0.31
CA GLY A 37 -0.01 -9.07 0.83
C GLY A 37 0.24 -10.59 0.84
N LEU A 38 -0.76 -11.38 1.25
CA LEU A 38 -0.71 -12.84 1.17
C LEU A 38 -0.55 -13.33 -0.28
N ARG A 39 -1.28 -12.74 -1.23
CA ARG A 39 -1.14 -13.09 -2.65
C ARG A 39 0.24 -12.69 -3.19
N GLY A 40 0.83 -11.59 -2.72
CA GLY A 40 2.20 -11.21 -3.04
C GLY A 40 3.21 -12.25 -2.57
N ALA A 41 3.10 -12.72 -1.32
CA ALA A 41 3.94 -13.81 -0.80
C ALA A 41 3.77 -15.11 -1.61
N GLN A 42 2.54 -15.45 -2.02
CA GLN A 42 2.28 -16.60 -2.88
C GLN A 42 2.90 -16.46 -4.28
N GLU A 43 2.94 -15.24 -4.82
CA GLU A 43 3.58 -14.97 -6.10
C GLU A 43 5.11 -15.11 -5.98
N LEU A 44 5.73 -14.68 -4.89
CA LEU A 44 7.15 -14.96 -4.62
C LEU A 44 7.43 -16.46 -4.57
N ILE A 45 6.61 -17.25 -3.86
CA ILE A 45 6.74 -18.72 -3.84
C ILE A 45 6.59 -19.30 -5.26
N LYS A 46 5.69 -18.74 -6.08
CA LYS A 46 5.52 -19.18 -7.47
C LYS A 46 6.73 -18.88 -8.34
N GLN A 47 7.41 -17.75 -8.12
CA GLN A 47 8.59 -17.34 -8.89
C GLN A 47 9.86 -18.06 -8.44
N PHE A 48 10.08 -18.20 -7.13
CA PHE A 48 11.35 -18.63 -6.56
C PHE A 48 11.30 -19.97 -5.80
N GLY A 49 10.11 -20.57 -5.72
CA GLY A 49 9.88 -21.84 -5.05
C GLY A 49 9.85 -21.73 -3.51
N SER A 50 9.12 -22.65 -2.88
CA SER A 50 9.07 -22.75 -1.42
C SER A 50 10.31 -23.47 -0.89
N SER A 51 10.90 -22.97 0.20
CA SER A 51 12.05 -23.58 0.90
C SER A 51 11.80 -25.03 1.32
N GLU A 52 10.59 -25.35 1.78
CA GLU A 52 10.17 -26.72 2.11
C GLU A 52 10.21 -27.67 0.90
N LYS A 53 10.19 -27.13 -0.32
CA LYS A 53 10.22 -27.87 -1.59
C LYS A 53 11.51 -27.63 -2.38
N GLY A 54 12.55 -27.13 -1.73
CA GLY A 54 13.87 -26.87 -2.34
C GLY A 54 13.99 -25.58 -3.14
N GLY A 55 13.03 -24.66 -3.03
CA GLY A 55 13.18 -23.26 -3.44
C GLY A 55 13.80 -22.41 -2.32
N ILE A 56 13.60 -21.09 -2.37
CA ILE A 56 14.23 -20.15 -1.41
C ILE A 56 13.25 -19.42 -0.50
N VAL A 57 11.94 -19.50 -0.73
CA VAL A 57 10.95 -18.70 0.01
C VAL A 57 10.34 -19.51 1.16
N THR A 58 10.56 -19.04 2.39
CA THR A 58 9.82 -19.46 3.59
C THR A 58 8.72 -18.44 3.84
N HIS A 59 7.45 -18.85 3.77
CA HIS A 59 6.31 -17.95 4.01
C HIS A 59 5.57 -18.33 5.27
N ILE A 60 5.32 -17.34 6.13
CA ILE A 60 4.49 -17.48 7.34
C ILE A 60 3.43 -16.37 7.37
N THR A 61 2.38 -16.60 8.16
CA THR A 61 1.33 -15.60 8.41
C THR A 61 1.22 -15.26 9.89
N TYR A 62 1.06 -13.99 10.22
CA TYR A 62 0.73 -13.56 11.59
C TYR A 62 -0.76 -13.77 11.92
N PRO A 63 -1.15 -13.80 13.21
CA PRO A 63 -2.53 -14.03 13.64
C PRO A 63 -3.49 -12.90 13.24
N ASP A 64 -4.76 -13.23 12.98
CA ASP A 64 -5.81 -12.24 12.70
C ASP A 64 -5.97 -11.21 13.82
N ASN A 65 -5.80 -11.65 15.07
CA ASN A 65 -5.95 -10.84 16.27
C ASN A 65 -4.59 -10.41 16.82
N PHE A 66 -3.67 -10.00 15.93
CA PHE A 66 -2.29 -9.65 16.27
C PHE A 66 -2.16 -8.64 17.43
N MET A 67 -3.13 -7.74 17.58
CA MET A 67 -3.18 -6.79 18.71
C MET A 67 -3.28 -7.48 20.09
N GLN A 68 -3.98 -8.62 20.17
CA GLN A 68 -4.11 -9.42 21.40
C GLN A 68 -3.11 -10.57 21.45
N GLU A 69 -2.58 -10.98 20.29
CA GLU A 69 -1.64 -12.09 20.12
C GLU A 69 -0.23 -11.58 19.76
N MET A 70 0.19 -10.47 20.37
CA MET A 70 1.44 -9.79 20.03
C MET A 70 2.68 -10.68 20.25
N GLU A 71 2.76 -11.42 21.37
CA GLU A 71 3.91 -12.32 21.61
C GLU A 71 3.95 -13.48 20.60
N THR A 72 2.79 -13.97 20.15
CA THR A 72 2.71 -14.97 19.07
C THR A 72 3.27 -14.39 17.76
N THR A 73 2.88 -13.16 17.42
CA THR A 73 3.39 -12.44 16.25
C THR A 73 4.91 -12.29 16.31
N ILE A 74 5.43 -11.80 17.45
CA ILE A 74 6.87 -11.64 17.68
C ILE A 74 7.59 -12.97 17.52
N SER A 75 7.11 -14.01 18.20
CA SER A 75 7.74 -15.34 18.19
C SER A 75 7.74 -15.97 16.79
N GLN A 76 6.68 -15.78 16.00
CA GLN A 76 6.60 -16.28 14.64
C GLN A 76 7.65 -15.63 13.74
N ILE A 77 7.79 -14.31 13.78
CA ILE A 77 8.79 -13.58 12.99
C ILE A 77 10.21 -14.00 13.43
N VAL A 78 10.47 -14.03 14.74
CA VAL A 78 11.79 -14.41 15.29
C VAL A 78 12.18 -15.84 14.89
N SER A 79 11.23 -16.77 14.81
CA SER A 79 11.54 -18.18 14.47
C SER A 79 12.10 -18.35 13.06
N LEU A 80 11.91 -17.39 12.15
CA LEU A 80 12.59 -17.40 10.84
C LEU A 80 14.11 -17.33 10.95
N SER A 81 14.64 -16.70 12.02
CA SER A 81 16.08 -16.63 12.29
C SER A 81 16.66 -17.93 12.86
N ASP A 82 15.82 -18.94 13.14
CA ASP A 82 16.28 -20.28 13.52
C ASP A 82 16.87 -21.05 12.33
N ASP A 83 16.47 -20.67 11.11
CA ASP A 83 16.97 -21.26 9.88
C ASP A 83 18.39 -20.73 9.58
N PRO A 84 19.42 -21.59 9.58
CA PRO A 84 20.81 -21.15 9.36
C PRO A 84 21.05 -20.63 7.93
N LYS A 85 20.13 -20.87 6.99
CA LYS A 85 20.19 -20.35 5.62
C LYS A 85 19.44 -19.04 5.45
N MET A 86 18.72 -18.56 6.47
CA MET A 86 17.96 -17.31 6.38
C MET A 86 18.90 -16.13 6.13
N LYS A 87 18.63 -15.36 5.08
CA LYS A 87 19.41 -14.18 4.70
C LYS A 87 18.59 -12.89 4.64
N ALA A 88 17.28 -12.97 4.50
CA ALA A 88 16.41 -11.82 4.62
C ALA A 88 15.06 -12.20 5.24
N ILE A 89 14.41 -11.24 5.90
CA ILE A 89 13.02 -11.32 6.35
C ILE A 89 12.29 -10.08 5.83
N VAL A 90 11.26 -10.29 5.03
CA VAL A 90 10.38 -9.26 4.48
C VAL A 90 9.01 -9.36 5.14
N VAL A 91 8.62 -8.32 5.88
CA VAL A 91 7.29 -8.22 6.48
C VAL A 91 6.41 -7.36 5.59
N THR A 92 5.39 -7.94 4.95
CA THR A 92 4.58 -7.26 3.94
C THR A 92 3.68 -6.17 4.51
N GLU A 93 3.34 -6.28 5.79
CA GLU A 93 2.69 -5.24 6.60
C GLU A 93 3.26 -5.34 8.02
N ALA A 94 4.10 -4.37 8.40
CA ALA A 94 4.81 -4.32 9.67
C ALA A 94 3.87 -3.86 10.79
N ILE A 95 3.00 -4.78 11.19
CA ILE A 95 2.04 -4.65 12.29
C ILE A 95 2.74 -4.53 13.67
N PRO A 96 2.03 -4.08 14.73
CA PRO A 96 2.61 -3.96 16.06
C PRO A 96 3.27 -5.24 16.58
N GLY A 97 4.49 -5.10 17.08
CA GLY A 97 5.37 -6.21 17.47
C GLY A 97 6.50 -6.47 16.47
N THR A 98 6.46 -5.86 15.29
CA THR A 98 7.53 -6.00 14.29
C THR A 98 8.84 -5.38 14.78
N VAL A 99 8.78 -4.21 15.45
CA VAL A 99 9.99 -3.56 16.01
C VAL A 99 10.72 -4.49 16.98
N GLU A 100 9.98 -5.08 17.93
CA GLU A 100 10.53 -6.01 18.91
C GLU A 100 11.02 -7.31 18.27
N ALA A 101 10.28 -7.83 17.28
CA ALA A 101 10.72 -9.01 16.55
C ALA A 101 12.04 -8.78 15.80
N PHE A 102 12.18 -7.64 15.13
CA PHE A 102 13.40 -7.29 14.40
C PHE A 102 14.60 -7.12 15.33
N ARG A 103 14.42 -6.50 16.51
CA ARG A 103 15.46 -6.45 17.55
C ARG A 103 15.93 -7.84 17.97
N ARG A 104 15.00 -8.74 18.29
CA ARG A 104 15.33 -10.12 18.69
C ARG A 104 15.99 -10.92 17.56
N VAL A 105 15.58 -10.72 16.31
CA VAL A 105 16.26 -11.32 15.14
C VAL A 105 17.69 -10.80 15.05
N ARG A 106 17.90 -9.48 15.15
CA ARG A 106 19.23 -8.87 15.06
C ARG A 106 20.17 -9.33 16.18
N GLU A 107 19.67 -9.47 17.41
CA GLU A 107 20.43 -10.01 18.54
C GLU A 107 20.89 -11.46 18.29
N LYS A 108 20.05 -12.25 17.62
CA LYS A 108 20.32 -13.66 17.32
C LYS A 108 21.20 -13.84 16.09
N ASN A 109 20.97 -13.06 15.05
CA ASN A 109 21.71 -13.10 13.79
C ASN A 109 21.73 -11.69 13.16
N PRO A 110 22.83 -10.94 13.29
CA PRO A 110 22.91 -9.57 12.78
C PRO A 110 22.96 -9.48 11.26
N ASP A 111 23.31 -10.58 10.57
CA ASP A 111 23.53 -10.61 9.11
C ASP A 111 22.23 -10.84 8.29
N ILE A 112 21.09 -11.03 8.95
CA ILE A 112 19.80 -11.16 8.26
C ILE A 112 19.31 -9.76 7.88
N ILE A 113 19.04 -9.54 6.59
CA ILE A 113 18.43 -8.32 6.07
C ILE A 113 16.97 -8.23 6.54
N LEU A 114 16.59 -7.15 7.19
CA LEU A 114 15.26 -6.93 7.75
C LEU A 114 14.54 -5.83 6.97
N ILE A 115 13.45 -6.19 6.28
CA ILE A 115 12.67 -5.27 5.45
C ILE A 115 11.25 -5.17 6.00
N ALA A 116 10.81 -3.95 6.28
CA ALA A 116 9.46 -3.64 6.75
C ALA A 116 8.67 -2.89 5.67
N ASN A 117 7.47 -3.37 5.32
CA ASN A 117 6.54 -2.62 4.48
C ASN A 117 5.33 -2.17 5.29
N SER A 118 4.76 -1.00 4.98
CA SER A 118 3.56 -0.46 5.63
C SER A 118 3.60 -0.51 7.16
N PRO A 119 4.58 0.14 7.82
CA PRO A 119 4.69 0.08 9.28
C PRO A 119 3.50 0.70 10.00
N HIS A 120 3.04 0.02 11.06
CA HIS A 120 2.00 0.50 11.97
C HIS A 120 2.56 1.04 13.30
N GLU A 121 3.84 0.81 13.53
CA GLU A 121 4.60 1.37 14.66
C GLU A 121 5.24 2.70 14.25
N ASP A 122 5.83 3.40 15.22
CA ASP A 122 6.46 4.69 15.02
C ASP A 122 7.54 4.64 13.91
N PRO A 123 7.53 5.59 12.94
CA PRO A 123 8.46 5.61 11.81
C PRO A 123 9.93 5.52 12.20
N GLU A 124 10.33 6.23 13.25
CA GLU A 124 11.71 6.25 13.74
C GLU A 124 12.07 4.91 14.37
N MET A 125 11.18 4.38 15.21
CA MET A 125 11.42 3.10 15.88
C MET A 125 11.56 1.91 14.92
N ILE A 126 10.79 1.88 13.83
CA ILE A 126 10.89 0.81 12.82
C ILE A 126 12.09 1.00 11.90
N ALA A 127 12.43 2.23 11.54
CA ALA A 127 13.62 2.53 10.73
C ALA A 127 14.91 2.12 11.46
N ASP A 128 15.00 2.36 12.77
CA ASP A 128 16.18 2.03 13.58
C ASP A 128 16.50 0.52 13.64
N VAL A 129 15.53 -0.35 13.38
CA VAL A 129 15.69 -1.80 13.49
C VAL A 129 15.65 -2.53 12.14
N SER A 130 15.34 -1.81 11.06
CA SER A 130 15.20 -2.34 9.70
C SER A 130 16.39 -1.93 8.84
N ASP A 131 16.75 -2.75 7.87
CA ASP A 131 17.72 -2.37 6.82
C ASP A 131 17.02 -1.61 5.68
N LEU A 132 15.71 -1.82 5.49
CA LEU A 132 14.87 -1.07 4.56
C LEU A 132 13.43 -0.98 5.09
N VAL A 133 12.82 0.21 4.96
CA VAL A 133 11.40 0.45 5.21
C VAL A 133 10.75 1.02 3.95
N LEU A 134 9.60 0.48 3.56
CA LEU A 134 8.77 1.00 2.47
C LEU A 134 7.38 1.33 2.98
N ASN A 135 6.82 2.47 2.59
CA ASN A 135 5.47 2.86 2.97
C ASN A 135 4.80 3.67 1.85
N PRO A 136 3.46 3.66 1.71
CA PRO A 136 2.79 4.64 0.88
C PRO A 136 3.12 6.05 1.36
N ASP A 137 3.44 6.94 0.42
CA ASP A 137 3.86 8.31 0.73
C ASP A 137 2.69 9.14 1.27
N ASN A 138 2.47 9.04 2.58
CA ASN A 138 1.39 9.76 3.24
C ASN A 138 1.60 11.28 3.20
N ILE A 139 2.81 11.77 2.97
CA ILE A 139 3.13 13.19 2.94
C ILE A 139 2.73 13.76 1.57
N ALA A 140 3.34 13.28 0.48
CA ALA A 140 3.02 13.71 -0.88
C ALA A 140 1.55 13.44 -1.24
N ARG A 141 1.02 12.26 -0.86
CA ARG A 141 -0.40 11.91 -1.09
C ARG A 141 -1.36 12.85 -0.39
N GLY A 142 -0.94 13.53 0.70
CA GLY A 142 -1.76 14.56 1.34
C GLY A 142 -2.17 15.67 0.38
N TYR A 143 -1.26 16.09 -0.51
CA TYR A 143 -1.56 17.06 -1.57
C TYR A 143 -2.16 16.38 -2.79
N LEU A 144 -1.55 15.29 -3.27
CA LEU A 144 -1.91 14.65 -4.55
C LEU A 144 -3.36 14.12 -4.55
N ILE A 145 -3.84 13.56 -3.44
CA ILE A 145 -5.22 13.05 -3.35
C ILE A 145 -6.23 14.21 -3.48
N VAL A 146 -5.96 15.35 -2.84
CA VAL A 146 -6.84 16.53 -2.92
C VAL A 146 -6.77 17.15 -4.31
N LYS A 147 -5.59 17.21 -4.90
CA LYS A 147 -5.37 17.67 -6.27
C LYS A 147 -6.11 16.80 -7.30
N ALA A 148 -6.01 15.47 -7.18
CA ALA A 148 -6.77 14.54 -8.00
C ALA A 148 -8.28 14.70 -7.81
N ALA A 149 -8.76 14.87 -6.57
CA ALA A 149 -10.18 15.15 -6.31
C ALA A 149 -10.66 16.42 -7.04
N GLN A 150 -9.86 17.50 -7.00
CA GLN A 150 -10.14 18.75 -7.71
C GLN A 150 -10.23 18.52 -9.22
N GLU A 151 -9.28 17.80 -9.82
CA GLU A 151 -9.26 17.50 -11.26
C GLU A 151 -10.38 16.57 -11.71
N MET A 152 -10.87 15.72 -10.80
CA MET A 152 -12.06 14.91 -11.02
C MET A 152 -13.33 15.78 -11.02
N GLY A 153 -13.31 16.97 -10.41
CA GLY A 153 -14.41 17.93 -10.38
C GLY A 153 -15.01 18.18 -8.99
N ALA A 154 -14.42 17.63 -7.92
CA ALA A 154 -14.87 17.89 -6.57
C ALA A 154 -14.60 19.35 -6.16
N LYS A 155 -15.50 19.90 -5.33
CA LYS A 155 -15.37 21.25 -4.73
C LYS A 155 -15.20 21.18 -3.21
N LYS A 156 -15.45 20.02 -2.62
CA LYS A 156 -15.31 19.76 -1.19
C LYS A 156 -14.53 18.48 -0.98
N PHE A 157 -13.76 18.42 0.09
CA PHE A 157 -12.96 17.26 0.45
C PHE A 157 -13.29 16.87 1.89
N MET A 158 -13.88 15.70 2.08
CA MET A 158 -14.29 15.17 3.37
C MET A 158 -13.32 14.11 3.84
N HIS A 159 -12.60 14.41 4.92
CA HIS A 159 -11.71 13.50 5.61
C HIS A 159 -12.47 12.80 6.77
N ILE A 160 -12.57 11.48 6.71
CA ILE A 160 -13.27 10.63 7.68
C ILE A 160 -12.24 9.82 8.47
N SER A 161 -12.19 10.02 9.78
CA SER A 161 -11.20 9.34 10.63
C SER A 161 -11.66 9.22 12.09
N PHE A 162 -10.76 8.80 12.98
CA PHE A 162 -11.00 8.56 14.40
C PHE A 162 -9.71 8.71 15.22
N PRO A 163 -9.79 8.87 16.57
CA PRO A 163 -8.65 9.28 17.40
C PRO A 163 -7.38 8.44 17.24
N ARG A 164 -7.49 7.10 17.13
CA ARG A 164 -6.33 6.21 16.96
C ARG A 164 -5.54 6.48 15.67
N HIS A 165 -6.22 6.67 14.53
CA HIS A 165 -5.49 7.01 13.30
C HIS A 165 -4.93 8.43 13.35
N MET A 166 -5.60 9.34 14.06
CA MET A 166 -5.11 10.70 14.26
C MET A 166 -3.99 10.80 15.31
N SER A 167 -3.62 9.71 15.98
CA SER A 167 -2.42 9.62 16.81
C SER A 167 -1.21 9.04 16.07
N TYR A 168 -1.36 8.56 14.83
CA TYR A 168 -0.23 8.12 14.00
C TYR A 168 0.32 9.32 13.24
N GLU A 169 1.62 9.59 13.40
CA GLU A 169 2.29 10.80 12.87
C GLU A 169 2.00 10.99 11.38
N LEU A 170 2.37 10.03 10.53
CA LEU A 170 2.15 10.11 9.08
C LEU A 170 0.69 10.35 8.69
N LEU A 171 -0.28 9.79 9.43
CA LEU A 171 -1.70 9.95 9.10
C LEU A 171 -2.25 11.31 9.56
N SER A 172 -1.84 11.80 10.73
CA SER A 172 -2.20 13.14 11.18
C SER A 172 -1.56 14.21 10.30
N ARG A 173 -0.29 14.04 9.92
CA ARG A 173 0.45 14.92 9.02
C ARG A 173 -0.23 15.00 7.66
N ARG A 174 -0.56 13.84 7.07
CA ARG A 174 -1.35 13.77 5.82
C ARG A 174 -2.66 14.55 5.91
N ARG A 175 -3.39 14.44 7.02
CA ARG A 175 -4.66 15.15 7.24
C ARG A 175 -4.47 16.67 7.26
N ASP A 176 -3.39 17.16 7.86
CA ASP A 176 -3.08 18.61 7.86
C ASP A 176 -2.64 19.10 6.49
N ILE A 177 -1.85 18.32 5.75
CA ILE A 177 -1.53 18.61 4.35
C ILE A 177 -2.80 18.63 3.50
N MET A 178 -3.70 17.65 3.64
CA MET A 178 -4.98 17.63 2.91
C MET A 178 -5.82 18.88 3.18
N LYS A 179 -5.84 19.34 4.43
CA LYS A 179 -6.56 20.56 4.83
C LYS A 179 -5.96 21.81 4.19
N GLN A 180 -4.63 21.93 4.23
CA GLN A 180 -3.93 23.05 3.62
C GLN A 180 -4.08 23.03 2.10
N ALA A 181 -3.88 21.87 1.46
CA ALA A 181 -4.05 21.67 0.03
C ALA A 181 -5.49 21.98 -0.43
N ALA A 182 -6.51 21.55 0.32
CA ALA A 182 -7.90 21.89 -0.01
C ALA A 182 -8.12 23.40 0.00
N THR A 183 -7.58 24.09 1.01
CA THR A 183 -7.67 25.56 1.11
C THR A 183 -7.00 26.24 -0.09
N ASP A 184 -5.78 25.82 -0.42
CA ASP A 184 -4.97 26.40 -1.50
C ASP A 184 -5.57 26.14 -2.90
N LEU A 185 -6.24 25.00 -3.06
CA LEU A 185 -6.92 24.60 -4.31
C LEU A 185 -8.37 25.13 -4.41
N GLY A 186 -8.82 25.92 -3.43
CA GLY A 186 -10.15 26.53 -3.42
C GLY A 186 -11.29 25.55 -3.12
N MET A 187 -11.01 24.47 -2.40
CA MET A 187 -11.97 23.45 -1.96
C MET A 187 -12.34 23.64 -0.48
N GLU A 188 -13.57 23.27 -0.11
CA GLU A 188 -13.97 23.21 1.31
C GLU A 188 -13.46 21.92 1.96
N PHE A 189 -12.64 22.03 3.00
CA PHE A 189 -12.21 20.88 3.79
C PHE A 189 -13.19 20.59 4.93
N ILE A 190 -13.63 19.33 5.04
CA ILE A 190 -14.59 18.88 6.05
C ILE A 190 -14.00 17.70 6.81
N THR A 191 -13.94 17.81 8.14
CA THR A 191 -13.54 16.69 9.00
C THR A 191 -14.76 16.00 9.57
N MET A 192 -14.78 14.66 9.51
CA MET A 192 -15.79 13.81 10.12
C MET A 192 -15.13 12.75 11.01
N THR A 193 -15.67 12.59 12.21
CA THR A 193 -15.30 11.49 13.10
C THR A 193 -16.21 10.29 12.84
N ALA A 194 -15.62 9.13 12.56
CA ALA A 194 -16.30 7.85 12.46
C ALA A 194 -15.95 6.95 13.67
N PRO A 195 -16.71 5.88 13.93
CA PRO A 195 -16.33 4.89 14.93
C PRO A 195 -15.05 4.13 14.51
N ASP A 196 -14.17 3.89 15.47
CA ASP A 196 -12.97 3.06 15.25
C ASP A 196 -13.39 1.59 15.08
N PRO A 197 -13.07 0.92 13.96
CA PRO A 197 -13.41 -0.48 13.73
C PRO A 197 -12.88 -1.47 14.77
N VAL A 198 -11.85 -1.09 15.54
CA VAL A 198 -11.27 -1.94 16.61
C VAL A 198 -11.86 -1.67 18.00
N SER A 199 -12.76 -0.68 18.12
CA SER A 199 -13.50 -0.42 19.37
C SER A 199 -14.70 -1.38 19.52
N ASP A 200 -15.46 -1.24 20.61
CA ASP A 200 -16.64 -2.08 20.92
C ASP A 200 -17.73 -2.07 19.83
N VAL A 201 -17.73 -1.08 18.93
CA VAL A 201 -18.64 -1.03 17.78
C VAL A 201 -18.30 -2.07 16.71
N GLY A 202 -17.04 -2.50 16.66
CA GLY A 202 -16.49 -3.42 15.67
C GLY A 202 -16.53 -2.92 14.22
N VAL A 203 -16.01 -3.74 13.32
CA VAL A 203 -16.04 -3.53 11.86
C VAL A 203 -17.47 -3.31 11.36
N ALA A 204 -18.43 -4.13 11.81
CA ALA A 204 -19.81 -4.02 11.37
C ALA A 204 -20.45 -2.68 11.75
N GLY A 205 -20.21 -2.18 12.97
CA GLY A 205 -20.72 -0.88 13.41
C GLY A 205 -20.08 0.29 12.65
N ALA A 206 -18.76 0.23 12.41
CA ALA A 206 -18.07 1.23 11.61
C ALA A 206 -18.58 1.25 10.15
N GLN A 207 -18.83 0.09 9.55
CA GLN A 207 -19.38 -0.02 8.20
C GLN A 207 -20.80 0.54 8.11
N GLN A 208 -21.66 0.18 9.08
CA GLN A 208 -23.02 0.67 9.14
C GLN A 208 -23.07 2.20 9.28
N PHE A 209 -22.17 2.78 10.08
CA PHE A 209 -22.05 4.22 10.21
C PHE A 209 -21.80 4.91 8.85
N ILE A 210 -20.87 4.40 8.05
CA ILE A 210 -20.61 4.96 6.71
C ILE A 210 -21.84 4.82 5.80
N LEU A 211 -22.49 3.66 5.80
CA LEU A 211 -23.71 3.43 5.01
C LEU A 211 -24.83 4.40 5.37
N GLU A 212 -24.95 4.81 6.64
CA GLU A 212 -25.98 5.76 7.08
C GLU A 212 -25.58 7.22 6.81
N LYS A 213 -24.30 7.55 7.01
CA LYS A 213 -23.86 8.94 7.03
C LYS A 213 -23.57 9.52 5.66
N VAL A 214 -23.02 8.76 4.72
CA VAL A 214 -22.69 9.28 3.38
C VAL A 214 -23.92 9.89 2.67
N PRO A 215 -25.11 9.25 2.63
CA PRO A 215 -26.30 9.87 2.06
C PRO A 215 -26.67 11.20 2.75
N SER A 216 -26.55 11.26 4.09
CA SER A 216 -26.84 12.47 4.86
C SER A 216 -25.84 13.60 4.59
N TRP A 217 -24.57 13.26 4.41
CA TRP A 217 -23.51 14.19 4.06
C TRP A 217 -23.67 14.71 2.64
N LEU A 218 -23.99 13.85 1.66
CA LEU A 218 -24.29 14.27 0.30
C LEU A 218 -25.51 15.19 0.24
N LYS A 219 -26.53 14.96 1.07
CA LYS A 219 -27.67 15.88 1.20
C LYS A 219 -27.27 17.25 1.77
N LYS A 220 -26.34 17.29 2.73
CA LYS A 220 -25.89 18.53 3.40
C LYS A 220 -24.87 19.32 2.55
N TYR A 221 -23.89 18.64 1.99
CA TYR A 221 -22.71 19.24 1.35
C TYR A 221 -22.73 19.16 -0.18
N GLY A 222 -23.62 18.35 -0.75
CA GLY A 222 -23.78 18.17 -2.20
C GLY A 222 -22.90 17.08 -2.80
N LYS A 223 -23.18 16.71 -4.06
CA LYS A 223 -22.47 15.65 -4.79
C LYS A 223 -21.08 16.03 -5.30
N ASP A 224 -20.72 17.32 -5.24
CA ASP A 224 -19.36 17.81 -5.54
C ASP A 224 -18.40 17.60 -4.35
N THR A 225 -18.57 16.49 -3.61
CA THR A 225 -17.79 16.15 -2.41
C THR A 225 -16.98 14.89 -2.66
N ALA A 226 -15.66 15.00 -2.52
CA ALA A 226 -14.76 13.85 -2.44
C ALA A 226 -14.68 13.33 -1.00
N PHE A 227 -14.58 12.03 -0.84
CA PHE A 227 -14.46 11.37 0.45
C PHE A 227 -13.14 10.61 0.54
N PHE A 228 -12.50 10.71 1.69
CA PHE A 228 -11.33 9.93 2.05
C PHE A 228 -11.53 9.37 3.45
N ALA A 229 -11.48 8.05 3.60
CA ALA A 229 -11.55 7.37 4.88
C ALA A 229 -10.18 6.80 5.22
N THR A 230 -9.71 7.03 6.45
CA THR A 230 -8.37 6.60 6.85
C THR A 230 -8.27 5.11 7.18
N ASN A 231 -9.34 4.32 7.04
CA ASN A 231 -9.32 2.90 7.39
C ASN A 231 -10.07 2.05 6.37
N ASP A 232 -9.45 0.94 5.98
CA ASP A 232 -9.93 0.06 4.91
C ASP A 232 -11.28 -0.59 5.17
N ALA A 233 -11.64 -0.85 6.44
CA ALA A 233 -12.95 -1.39 6.79
C ALA A 233 -14.11 -0.48 6.35
N GLN A 234 -13.84 0.83 6.23
CA GLN A 234 -14.81 1.85 5.82
C GLN A 234 -14.86 2.05 4.30
N THR A 235 -13.89 1.51 3.55
CA THR A 235 -13.75 1.73 2.11
C THR A 235 -14.90 1.09 1.32
N GLU A 236 -15.24 -0.18 1.58
CA GLU A 236 -16.35 -0.85 0.90
C GLU A 236 -17.70 -0.10 1.03
N PRO A 237 -18.21 0.20 2.24
CA PRO A 237 -19.48 0.92 2.36
C PRO A 237 -19.40 2.34 1.78
N LEU A 238 -18.24 2.99 1.83
CA LEU A 238 -18.04 4.30 1.22
C LEU A 238 -18.18 4.22 -0.31
N LEU A 239 -17.47 3.29 -0.94
CA LEU A 239 -17.52 3.04 -2.39
C LEU A 239 -18.93 2.72 -2.85
N LYS A 240 -19.65 1.89 -2.09
CA LYS A 240 -21.06 1.56 -2.35
C LYS A 240 -21.92 2.82 -2.40
N ARG A 241 -21.79 3.70 -1.41
CA ARG A 241 -22.55 4.96 -1.36
C ARG A 241 -22.13 5.95 -2.42
N VAL A 242 -20.84 6.04 -2.76
CA VAL A 242 -20.37 6.91 -3.85
C VAL A 242 -20.90 6.46 -5.22
N ALA A 243 -21.02 5.15 -5.42
CA ALA A 243 -21.63 4.57 -6.61
C ALA A 243 -23.15 4.83 -6.66
N GLU A 244 -23.88 4.55 -5.58
CA GLU A 244 -25.35 4.69 -5.51
C GLU A 244 -25.82 6.16 -5.49
N ASP A 245 -25.22 6.99 -4.65
CA ASP A 245 -25.74 8.32 -4.31
C ASP A 245 -24.97 9.46 -4.99
N GLY A 246 -23.74 9.23 -5.46
CA GLY A 246 -22.86 10.24 -6.03
C GLY A 246 -21.72 10.66 -5.09
N GLY A 247 -20.99 11.72 -5.44
CA GLY A 247 -19.73 12.07 -4.75
C GLY A 247 -18.50 11.56 -5.52
N TYR A 248 -17.32 11.74 -4.93
CA TYR A 248 -16.04 11.34 -5.51
C TYR A 248 -15.26 10.47 -4.52
N PHE A 249 -14.51 9.51 -5.05
CA PHE A 249 -13.56 8.69 -4.34
C PHE A 249 -12.29 8.62 -5.18
N VAL A 250 -11.18 9.12 -4.66
CA VAL A 250 -9.92 9.18 -5.43
C VAL A 250 -9.15 7.88 -5.31
N GLU A 251 -8.87 7.46 -4.08
CA GLU A 251 -8.13 6.24 -3.76
C GLU A 251 -8.36 5.88 -2.27
N ALA A 252 -8.05 4.63 -1.91
CA ALA A 252 -8.11 4.14 -0.53
C ALA A 252 -6.85 4.54 0.26
N ASP A 253 -6.85 4.28 1.58
CA ASP A 253 -5.67 4.47 2.42
C ASP A 253 -4.51 3.57 1.94
N LEU A 254 -4.80 2.28 1.75
CA LEU A 254 -3.98 1.30 1.04
C LEU A 254 -4.61 1.01 -0.34
N PRO A 255 -4.14 1.67 -1.42
CA PRO A 255 -4.82 1.60 -2.71
C PRO A 255 -4.72 0.22 -3.38
N SER A 256 -5.86 -0.28 -3.85
CA SER A 256 -5.96 -1.47 -4.67
C SER A 256 -7.30 -1.53 -5.42
N PRO A 257 -7.36 -2.08 -6.65
CA PRO A 257 -8.63 -2.35 -7.32
C PRO A 257 -9.49 -3.39 -6.59
N THR A 258 -8.89 -4.22 -5.73
CA THR A 258 -9.62 -5.21 -4.90
C THR A 258 -10.06 -4.63 -3.56
N MET A 259 -9.59 -3.43 -3.18
CA MET A 259 -9.96 -2.78 -1.92
C MET A 259 -11.40 -2.23 -2.00
N GLY A 260 -12.33 -2.94 -1.36
CA GLY A 260 -13.75 -2.57 -1.21
C GLY A 260 -14.60 -2.61 -2.48
N TYR A 261 -14.05 -2.38 -3.67
CA TYR A 261 -14.80 -2.45 -4.93
C TYR A 261 -15.55 -3.77 -5.16
N PRO A 262 -14.96 -4.95 -4.88
CA PRO A 262 -15.64 -6.21 -5.15
C PRO A 262 -16.89 -6.40 -4.32
N GLY A 263 -16.85 -6.08 -3.02
CA GLY A 263 -18.03 -6.14 -2.16
C GLY A 263 -19.05 -5.04 -2.48
N ALA A 264 -18.58 -3.81 -2.71
CA ALA A 264 -19.44 -2.66 -3.02
C ALA A 264 -20.27 -2.85 -4.29
N LEU A 265 -19.68 -3.47 -5.32
CA LEU A 265 -20.28 -3.60 -6.65
C LEU A 265 -20.61 -5.05 -7.06
N GLY A 266 -20.46 -6.00 -6.15
CA GLY A 266 -20.74 -7.42 -6.40
C GLY A 266 -19.81 -8.06 -7.44
N VAL A 267 -18.56 -7.58 -7.57
CA VAL A 267 -17.57 -8.14 -8.49
C VAL A 267 -17.02 -9.44 -7.90
N LYS A 268 -17.00 -10.50 -8.72
CA LYS A 268 -16.41 -11.78 -8.35
C LYS A 268 -15.27 -12.11 -9.29
N PHE A 269 -14.12 -12.44 -8.73
CA PHE A 269 -12.96 -12.90 -9.50
C PHE A 269 -12.90 -14.42 -9.51
N ASP A 270 -12.65 -15.00 -10.67
CA ASP A 270 -12.31 -16.42 -10.77
C ASP A 270 -10.82 -16.65 -10.44
N LYS A 271 -10.43 -17.92 -10.30
CA LYS A 271 -9.05 -18.28 -9.94
C LYS A 271 -8.01 -17.80 -10.94
N SER A 272 -8.37 -17.66 -12.22
CA SER A 272 -7.45 -17.24 -13.29
C SER A 272 -7.23 -15.71 -13.33
N GLU A 273 -8.06 -14.96 -12.61
CA GLU A 273 -7.96 -13.51 -12.49
C GLU A 273 -7.16 -13.08 -11.25
N LYS A 274 -7.02 -13.95 -10.23
CA LYS A 274 -6.28 -13.63 -9.00
C LYS A 274 -4.81 -13.31 -9.31
N GLY A 275 -4.34 -12.16 -8.85
CA GLY A 275 -2.99 -11.64 -9.15
C GLY A 275 -2.79 -11.12 -10.57
N ASN A 276 -3.82 -11.17 -11.44
CA ASN A 276 -3.77 -10.58 -12.78
C ASN A 276 -4.36 -9.16 -12.74
N TRP A 277 -3.56 -8.19 -12.32
CA TRP A 277 -3.99 -6.80 -12.12
C TRP A 277 -4.64 -6.16 -13.35
N PRO A 278 -4.13 -6.32 -14.60
CA PRO A 278 -4.83 -5.78 -15.77
C PRO A 278 -6.25 -6.34 -15.97
N LYS A 279 -6.46 -7.64 -15.71
CA LYS A 279 -7.81 -8.24 -15.79
C LYS A 279 -8.70 -7.78 -14.63
N ILE A 280 -8.16 -7.74 -13.42
CA ILE A 280 -8.85 -7.25 -12.23
C ILE A 280 -9.32 -5.81 -12.47
N LEU A 281 -8.40 -4.91 -12.84
CA LEU A 281 -8.67 -3.49 -13.07
C LEU A 281 -9.77 -3.31 -14.13
N LYS A 282 -9.63 -3.98 -15.29
CA LYS A 282 -10.63 -3.91 -16.37
C LYS A 282 -12.03 -4.38 -15.92
N LYS A 283 -12.09 -5.40 -15.08
CA LYS A 283 -13.35 -5.96 -14.59
C LYS A 283 -14.00 -5.05 -13.54
N VAL A 284 -13.21 -4.49 -12.63
CA VAL A 284 -13.67 -3.47 -11.68
C VAL A 284 -14.14 -2.23 -12.41
N GLU A 285 -13.37 -1.73 -13.38
CA GLU A 285 -13.73 -0.58 -14.20
C GLU A 285 -15.07 -0.75 -14.88
N LYS A 286 -15.32 -1.92 -15.49
CA LYS A 286 -16.62 -2.23 -16.10
C LYS A 286 -17.77 -2.08 -15.10
N SER A 287 -17.61 -2.59 -13.88
CA SER A 287 -18.62 -2.49 -12.83
C SER A 287 -18.80 -1.06 -12.32
N VAL A 288 -17.71 -0.31 -12.14
CA VAL A 288 -17.73 1.09 -11.73
C VAL A 288 -18.45 1.95 -12.77
N VAL A 289 -18.13 1.77 -14.05
CA VAL A 289 -18.78 2.48 -15.16
C VAL A 289 -20.27 2.11 -15.23
N ALA A 290 -20.62 0.84 -15.08
CA ALA A 290 -22.02 0.40 -15.06
C ALA A 290 -22.82 0.98 -13.88
N ALA A 291 -22.17 1.21 -12.74
CA ALA A 291 -22.75 1.87 -11.59
C ALA A 291 -22.71 3.42 -11.68
N GLY A 292 -22.30 3.99 -12.81
CA GLY A 292 -22.26 5.44 -13.03
C GLY A 292 -21.09 6.16 -12.34
N GLY A 293 -20.08 5.43 -11.86
CA GLY A 293 -18.90 5.95 -11.17
C GLY A 293 -17.79 6.49 -12.08
N ALA A 294 -17.97 6.43 -13.41
CA ALA A 294 -16.99 6.90 -14.39
C ALA A 294 -16.57 8.36 -14.12
N GLY A 295 -15.27 8.61 -14.07
CA GLY A 295 -14.69 9.92 -13.79
C GLY A 295 -14.78 10.40 -12.33
N ARG A 296 -15.44 9.63 -11.44
CA ARG A 296 -15.67 9.98 -10.03
C ARG A 296 -15.07 9.00 -9.03
N MET A 297 -14.67 7.83 -9.48
CA MET A 297 -14.11 6.76 -8.64
C MET A 297 -12.75 6.37 -9.19
N GLY A 298 -11.74 6.31 -8.32
CA GLY A 298 -10.37 5.97 -8.68
C GLY A 298 -9.73 4.96 -7.73
N THR A 299 -8.50 4.58 -8.06
CA THR A 299 -7.68 3.61 -7.35
C THR A 299 -6.21 3.75 -7.79
N TRP A 300 -5.34 2.88 -7.29
CA TRP A 300 -4.11 2.54 -8.01
C TRP A 300 -4.38 1.32 -8.90
N ALA A 301 -3.84 1.33 -10.11
CA ALA A 301 -4.08 0.28 -11.10
C ALA A 301 -3.60 -1.11 -10.65
N TYR A 302 -2.56 -1.13 -9.83
CA TYR A 302 -1.99 -2.31 -9.19
C TYR A 302 -2.08 -2.14 -7.68
N SER A 303 -2.41 -3.22 -6.97
CA SER A 303 -2.42 -3.20 -5.50
C SER A 303 -1.05 -2.86 -4.95
N TYR A 304 -1.02 -1.90 -4.01
CA TYR A 304 0.21 -1.55 -3.32
C TYR A 304 0.82 -2.75 -2.59
N ASN A 305 0.10 -3.38 -1.66
CA ASN A 305 0.67 -4.44 -0.82
C ASN A 305 1.09 -5.68 -1.62
N PHE A 306 0.37 -6.02 -2.69
CA PHE A 306 0.83 -7.10 -3.58
C PHE A 306 2.14 -6.71 -4.29
N THR A 307 2.17 -5.52 -4.88
CA THR A 307 3.32 -5.05 -5.68
C THR A 307 4.55 -4.91 -4.79
N ALA A 308 4.40 -4.25 -3.63
CA ALA A 308 5.45 -4.08 -2.64
C ALA A 308 5.97 -5.41 -2.11
N ALA A 309 5.10 -6.36 -1.76
CA ALA A 309 5.55 -7.68 -1.30
C ALA A 309 6.45 -8.38 -2.32
N VAL A 310 6.04 -8.42 -3.60
CA VAL A 310 6.83 -9.07 -4.66
C VAL A 310 8.10 -8.27 -4.97
N ALA A 311 8.01 -6.95 -5.05
CA ALA A 311 9.15 -6.07 -5.32
C ALA A 311 10.22 -6.18 -4.23
N LEU A 312 9.84 -6.06 -2.96
CA LEU A 312 10.78 -6.14 -1.83
C LEU A 312 11.38 -7.54 -1.66
N GLY A 313 10.60 -8.60 -1.90
CA GLY A 313 11.14 -9.96 -1.90
C GLY A 313 12.16 -10.20 -3.01
N THR A 314 11.91 -9.64 -4.21
CA THR A 314 12.85 -9.71 -5.34
C THR A 314 14.09 -8.85 -5.09
N HIS A 315 13.91 -7.64 -4.56
CA HIS A 315 15.00 -6.74 -4.16
C HIS A 315 15.91 -7.39 -3.12
N ALA A 316 15.34 -8.01 -2.07
CA ALA A 316 16.13 -8.74 -1.08
C ALA A 316 16.98 -9.85 -1.72
N ILE A 317 16.43 -10.58 -2.70
CA ILE A 317 17.18 -11.58 -3.48
C ILE A 317 18.31 -10.93 -4.28
N ASP A 318 18.04 -9.81 -4.95
CA ASP A 318 19.05 -9.06 -5.70
C ASP A 318 20.19 -8.57 -4.80
N VAL A 319 19.88 -8.11 -3.59
CA VAL A 319 20.88 -7.72 -2.57
C VAL A 319 21.72 -8.93 -2.13
N ILE A 320 21.08 -10.05 -1.78
CA ILE A 320 21.78 -11.28 -1.36
C ILE A 320 22.72 -11.80 -2.46
N GLU A 321 22.34 -11.62 -3.73
CA GLU A 321 23.11 -12.05 -4.89
C GLU A 321 24.10 -10.99 -5.39
N GLY A 322 24.26 -9.88 -4.66
CA GLY A 322 25.24 -8.82 -4.96
C GLY A 322 24.93 -8.00 -6.20
N ARG A 323 23.64 -7.90 -6.57
CA ARG A 323 23.14 -7.07 -7.69
C ARG A 323 22.64 -5.70 -7.25
N SER A 324 22.23 -5.56 -5.99
CA SER A 324 21.70 -4.32 -5.41
C SER A 324 22.29 -4.04 -4.03
N GLU A 325 22.23 -2.78 -3.62
CA GLU A 325 22.33 -2.39 -2.20
C GLU A 325 20.93 -2.39 -1.57
N VAL A 326 20.85 -2.58 -0.25
CA VAL A 326 19.57 -2.76 0.45
C VAL A 326 18.71 -1.50 0.44
N ASP A 327 19.34 -0.34 0.57
CA ASP A 327 18.80 1.01 0.59
C ASP A 327 18.98 1.73 -0.76
N ASP A 328 19.01 0.99 -1.87
CA ASP A 328 19.01 1.59 -3.20
C ASP A 328 17.59 1.95 -3.63
N PHE A 329 17.23 3.23 -3.51
CA PHE A 329 15.91 3.75 -3.87
C PHE A 329 15.55 3.47 -5.34
N ASP A 330 16.48 3.69 -6.28
CA ASP A 330 16.21 3.53 -7.71
C ASP A 330 15.91 2.06 -8.05
N GLN A 331 16.62 1.12 -7.44
CA GLN A 331 16.37 -0.32 -7.63
C GLN A 331 15.05 -0.77 -7.00
N VAL A 332 14.67 -0.23 -5.83
CA VAL A 332 13.34 -0.47 -5.24
C VAL A 332 12.24 0.05 -6.18
N MET A 333 12.42 1.25 -6.75
CA MET A 333 11.47 1.83 -7.70
C MET A 333 11.38 1.03 -9.00
N GLU A 334 12.51 0.54 -9.51
CA GLU A 334 12.53 -0.37 -10.67
C GLU A 334 11.77 -1.67 -10.37
N ALA A 335 12.02 -2.27 -9.19
CA ALA A 335 11.33 -3.49 -8.77
C ALA A 335 9.81 -3.29 -8.68
N LEU A 336 9.34 -2.15 -8.14
CA LEU A 336 7.92 -1.78 -8.14
C LEU A 336 7.38 -1.65 -9.57
N GLY A 337 8.10 -0.97 -10.46
CA GLY A 337 7.72 -0.76 -11.86
C GLY A 337 7.60 -2.07 -12.67
N VAL A 338 8.50 -3.03 -12.45
CA VAL A 338 8.44 -4.37 -13.09
C VAL A 338 7.14 -5.10 -12.75
N GLN A 339 6.66 -4.97 -11.51
CA GLN A 339 5.42 -5.60 -11.07
C GLN A 339 4.15 -4.86 -11.52
N SER A 340 4.30 -3.63 -12.03
CA SER A 340 3.19 -2.73 -12.34
C SER A 340 3.35 -2.02 -13.69
N PRO A 341 3.55 -2.78 -14.78
CA PRO A 341 3.93 -2.22 -16.07
C PRO A 341 2.92 -1.20 -16.59
N GLY A 342 3.41 0.00 -16.89
CA GLY A 342 2.60 1.11 -17.41
C GLY A 342 1.98 2.01 -16.36
N ALA A 343 2.09 1.69 -15.07
CA ALA A 343 1.81 2.62 -13.98
C ALA A 343 3.06 3.48 -13.69
N GLY A 344 2.88 4.79 -13.52
CA GLY A 344 3.92 5.65 -12.98
C GLY A 344 4.14 5.38 -11.49
N TRP A 345 5.39 5.50 -11.04
CA TRP A 345 5.76 5.51 -9.64
C TRP A 345 6.67 6.70 -9.35
N ASN A 346 6.50 7.28 -8.18
CA ASN A 346 7.37 8.31 -7.65
C ASN A 346 7.42 8.19 -6.11
N GLY A 347 8.35 8.87 -5.47
CA GLY A 347 8.59 8.73 -4.04
C GLY A 347 9.74 9.58 -3.55
N SER A 348 10.04 9.46 -2.26
CA SER A 348 11.11 10.17 -1.57
C SER A 348 11.57 9.37 -0.36
N GLN A 349 12.69 9.78 0.24
CA GLN A 349 13.05 9.34 1.58
C GLN A 349 12.17 10.04 2.63
N TYR A 350 11.88 9.35 3.72
CA TYR A 350 11.16 9.93 4.85
C TYR A 350 12.03 10.98 5.55
N VAL A 351 11.42 12.13 5.82
CA VAL A 351 11.98 13.19 6.65
C VAL A 351 11.07 13.38 7.85
N ASP A 352 11.62 13.21 9.05
CA ASP A 352 10.89 13.30 10.30
C ASP A 352 10.50 14.76 10.65
N VAL A 353 9.88 14.93 11.82
CA VAL A 353 9.43 16.24 12.30
C VAL A 353 10.57 17.15 12.74
N ASP A 354 11.76 16.60 12.97
CA ASP A 354 13.00 17.29 13.35
C ASP A 354 13.92 17.55 12.14
N GLU A 355 13.40 17.37 10.91
CA GLU A 355 14.10 17.54 9.63
C GLU A 355 15.25 16.55 9.42
N VAL A 356 15.20 15.38 10.08
CA VAL A 356 16.16 14.30 9.89
C VAL A 356 15.67 13.37 8.78
N GLU A 357 16.47 13.27 7.73
CA GLU A 357 16.26 12.32 6.63
C GLU A 357 16.67 10.90 7.08
N ARG A 358 15.82 9.92 6.77
CA ARG A 358 16.07 8.50 7.04
C ARG A 358 16.42 7.80 5.73
N ASP A 359 17.71 7.52 5.53
CA ASP A 359 18.26 6.93 4.30
C ASP A 359 17.59 5.61 3.91
N ASN A 360 17.20 4.80 4.90
CA ASN A 360 16.62 3.48 4.73
C ASN A 360 15.08 3.46 4.74
N PHE A 361 14.41 4.62 4.73
CA PHE A 361 12.95 4.69 4.77
C PHE A 361 12.43 5.39 3.52
N PHE A 362 11.83 4.61 2.62
CA PHE A 362 11.22 5.11 1.39
C PHE A 362 9.71 5.26 1.50
N LEU A 363 9.25 6.42 1.06
CA LEU A 363 7.87 6.77 0.83
C LEU A 363 7.60 6.70 -0.67
N VAL A 364 6.60 5.92 -1.10
CA VAL A 364 6.31 5.72 -2.53
C VAL A 364 4.83 5.87 -2.85
N TYR A 365 4.53 6.24 -4.09
CA TYR A 365 3.17 6.29 -4.59
C TYR A 365 3.09 5.93 -6.07
N GLN A 366 1.99 5.26 -6.44
CA GLN A 366 1.65 4.97 -7.82
C GLN A 366 0.75 6.08 -8.38
N ASP A 367 0.77 6.26 -9.69
CA ASP A 367 -0.17 7.18 -10.32
C ASP A 367 -1.63 6.77 -10.11
N THR A 368 -2.47 7.77 -9.81
CA THR A 368 -3.91 7.60 -9.59
C THR A 368 -4.60 7.23 -10.91
N TYR A 369 -5.26 6.08 -10.93
CA TYR A 369 -6.11 5.64 -12.03
C TYR A 369 -7.57 5.98 -11.74
N VAL A 370 -8.18 6.82 -12.56
CA VAL A 370 -9.62 7.13 -12.47
C VAL A 370 -10.40 6.29 -13.46
N PHE A 371 -11.35 5.49 -12.97
CA PHE A 371 -12.16 4.61 -13.81
C PHE A 371 -12.93 5.40 -14.87
N GLY A 372 -12.83 4.98 -16.13
CA GLY A 372 -13.41 5.66 -17.29
C GLY A 372 -12.62 6.88 -17.78
N LYS A 373 -11.49 7.23 -17.16
CA LYS A 373 -10.56 8.29 -17.61
C LYS A 373 -9.15 7.77 -17.85
N GLY A 374 -8.66 6.85 -17.01
CA GLY A 374 -7.28 6.37 -17.02
C GLY A 374 -6.42 7.05 -15.96
N TYR A 375 -5.11 6.97 -16.15
CA TYR A 375 -4.09 7.61 -15.34
C TYR A 375 -4.20 9.14 -15.36
N LEU A 376 -4.09 9.77 -14.18
CA LEU A 376 -4.11 11.23 -14.03
C LEU A 376 -2.72 11.87 -14.19
N ASN A 377 -1.65 11.07 -14.19
CA ASN A 377 -0.25 11.52 -14.23
C ASN A 377 0.11 12.38 -12.99
N MET A 378 -0.42 12.00 -11.82
CA MET A 378 -0.09 12.61 -10.54
C MET A 378 1.38 12.42 -10.16
N THR A 379 2.02 11.36 -10.65
CA THR A 379 3.47 11.10 -10.47
C THR A 379 4.36 12.08 -11.21
N ASP A 380 3.84 12.78 -12.22
CA ASP A 380 4.58 13.77 -12.99
C ASP A 380 4.49 15.18 -12.37
N LEU A 381 3.68 15.33 -11.31
CA LEU A 381 3.51 16.60 -10.61
C LEU A 381 4.58 16.78 -9.55
N GLU A 382 5.23 17.94 -9.56
CA GLU A 382 6.06 18.39 -8.45
C GLU A 382 5.15 18.82 -7.29
N VAL A 383 5.28 18.15 -6.14
CA VAL A 383 4.56 18.51 -4.92
C VAL A 383 5.22 19.78 -4.33
N PRO A 384 4.46 20.86 -4.10
CA PRO A 384 5.05 22.09 -3.55
C PRO A 384 5.74 21.86 -2.19
N GLU A 385 6.99 22.33 -2.08
CA GLU A 385 7.88 22.13 -0.92
C GLU A 385 7.20 22.44 0.44
N LYS A 386 6.40 23.51 0.49
CA LYS A 386 5.64 23.92 1.68
C LYS A 386 4.77 22.83 2.32
N TYR A 387 4.40 21.78 1.59
CA TYR A 387 3.60 20.69 2.14
C TYR A 387 4.45 19.68 2.91
N PHE A 388 5.74 19.55 2.60
CA PHE A 388 6.67 18.73 3.35
C PHE A 388 7.04 19.38 4.69
N GLU A 389 6.94 20.70 4.81
CA GLU A 389 7.18 21.46 6.06
C GLU A 389 6.01 21.37 7.08
N ILE A 390 4.88 20.75 6.72
CA ILE A 390 3.72 20.60 7.61
C ILE A 390 3.90 19.35 8.46
N ASN A 391 3.86 19.51 9.79
CA ASN A 391 3.96 18.43 10.80
C ASN A 391 2.66 18.28 11.60
#